data_AF-A0A2A3IW60-F1
#
_entry.id   AF-A0A2A3IW60-F1
#
_cell.length_a   1.000
_cell.length_b   1.000
_cell.length_c   1.000
_cell.angle_alpha   90.00
_cell.angle_beta   90.00
_cell.angle_gamma   90.00
#
_symmetry.space_group_name_H-M   'P 1'
#
loop_
_entity.id
_entity.type
_entity.pdbx_description
1 polymer ?
#
loop_
_entity_poly.entity_id
_entity_poly.type
_entity_poly.pdbx_seq_one_letter_code
_entity_poly.pdbx_strand_id
1 'polypeptide(L)' 'MWLSSRNGGTERADALALAAALLDEDTNAMDMALRQIATWDSALAAQLESPHTPRPQAARAALAACVKRDLPDAVQLP' A
#
# COMPACT_ATOMS: atom_id res chain seq x y z
N MET A 1 -8.22 -13.62 22.32
CA MET A 1 -8.24 -13.47 20.84
C MET A 1 -7.05 -12.58 20.47
N TRP A 2 -5.86 -13.17 20.23
CA TRP A 2 -4.59 -12.45 20.00
C TRP A 2 -4.03 -12.82 18.62
N LEU A 3 -4.77 -12.51 17.55
CA LEU A 3 -4.31 -12.71 16.17
C LEU A 3 -3.95 -11.39 15.46
N SER A 4 -4.30 -10.24 16.02
CA SER A 4 -4.13 -8.93 15.37
C SER A 4 -2.69 -8.41 15.32
N SER A 5 -1.74 -9.05 16.02
CA SER A 5 -0.36 -8.53 16.10
C SER A 5 0.58 -9.10 15.03
N ARG A 6 0.25 -10.24 14.40
CA ARG A 6 1.15 -10.89 13.43
C ARG A 6 1.04 -10.27 12.03
N ASN A 7 -0.13 -9.74 11.65
CA ASN A 7 -0.34 -9.08 10.36
C ASN A 7 0.15 -7.62 10.32
N GLY A 8 0.12 -6.89 11.44
CA GLY A 8 0.56 -5.49 11.46
C GLY A 8 2.06 -5.27 11.21
N GLY A 9 2.87 -6.33 11.26
CA GLY A 9 4.29 -6.29 10.87
C GLY A 9 4.49 -6.47 9.37
N THR A 10 3.77 -7.40 8.76
CA THR A 10 3.80 -7.65 7.31
C THR A 10 3.18 -6.50 6.53
N GLU A 11 2.05 -5.98 7.00
CA GLU A 11 1.36 -4.86 6.35
C GLU A 11 2.22 -3.58 6.29
N ARG A 12 3.02 -3.31 7.33
CA ARG A 12 3.97 -2.19 7.36
C ARG A 12 5.18 -2.41 6.45
N ALA A 13 5.67 -3.64 6.37
CA ALA A 13 6.76 -4.01 5.47
C ALA A 13 6.34 -3.84 4.01
N ASP A 14 5.11 -4.20 3.66
CA ASP A 14 4.56 -4.02 2.31
C ASP A 14 4.43 -2.53 1.95
N ALA A 15 4.00 -1.68 2.90
CA ALA A 15 3.95 -0.23 2.70
C ALA A 15 5.34 0.40 2.50
N LEU A 16 6.35 -0.07 3.23
CA LEU A 16 7.74 0.36 3.06
C LEU A 16 8.31 -0.11 1.72
N ALA A 17 8.02 -1.34 1.30
CA ALA A 17 8.43 -1.86 0.00
C ALA A 17 7.80 -1.06 -1.15
N LEU A 18 6.53 -0.65 -1.01
CA LEU A 18 5.86 0.23 -1.97
C LEU A 18 6.50 1.62 -2.03
N ALA A 19 6.88 2.19 -0.88
CA ALA A 19 7.54 3.48 -0.81
C ALA A 19 8.93 3.44 -1.47
N ALA A 20 9.72 2.40 -1.23
CA ALA A 20 11.02 2.21 -1.88
C ALA A 20 10.88 2.09 -3.41
N ALA A 21 9.93 1.26 -3.87
CA ALA A 21 9.67 1.09 -5.30
C ALA A 21 9.23 2.40 -6.00
N LEU A 22 8.49 3.27 -5.29
CA LEU A 22 8.12 4.59 -5.80
C LEU A 22 9.30 5.56 -5.90
N LEU A 23 10.27 5.47 -4.98
CA LEU A 23 11.47 6.31 -4.99
C LEU A 23 12.46 5.87 -6.07
N ASP A 24 12.60 4.56 -6.27
CA ASP A 24 13.51 3.99 -7.28
C ASP A 24 12.88 3.93 -8.69
N GLU A 25 11.63 4.36 -8.83
CA GLU A 25 10.82 4.25 -10.06
C GLU A 25 10.75 2.81 -10.61
N ASP A 26 10.96 1.81 -9.75
CA ASP A 26 10.95 0.39 -10.10
C ASP A 26 9.50 -0.10 -10.24
N THR A 27 9.08 -0.23 -11.50
CA THR A 27 7.72 -0.65 -11.86
C THR A 27 7.43 -2.11 -11.50
N ASN A 28 8.43 -2.99 -11.48
CA ASN A 28 8.24 -4.39 -11.10
C ASN A 28 8.07 -4.51 -9.58
N ALA A 29 8.95 -3.86 -8.81
CA ALA A 29 8.85 -3.82 -7.35
C ALA A 29 7.52 -3.17 -6.91
N MET A 30 7.08 -2.15 -7.63
CA MET A 30 5.80 -1.48 -7.38
C MET A 30 4.61 -2.40 -7.62
N ASP A 31 4.58 -3.16 -8.72
CA ASP A 31 3.50 -4.12 -8.99
C ASP A 31 3.46 -5.24 -7.95
N MET A 32 4.63 -5.73 -7.52
CA MET A 32 4.73 -6.74 -6.46
C MET A 32 4.19 -6.21 -5.13
N ALA A 33 4.61 -5.01 -4.71
CA ALA A 33 4.15 -4.40 -3.47
C ALA A 33 2.64 -4.12 -3.49
N LEU A 34 2.11 -3.63 -4.62
CA LEU A 34 0.68 -3.43 -4.82
C LEU A 34 -0.12 -4.73 -4.68
N ARG A 35 0.37 -5.84 -5.25
CA ARG A 35 -0.28 -7.16 -5.10
C ARG A 35 -0.24 -7.68 -3.67
N GLN A 36 0.87 -7.48 -2.96
CA GLN A 36 1.00 -7.88 -1.55
C GLN A 36 0.00 -7.10 -0.68
N ILE A 37 -0.07 -5.77 -0.86
CA ILE A 37 -1.03 -4.93 -0.14
C ILE A 37 -2.47 -5.35 -0.46
N ALA A 38 -2.76 -5.66 -1.72
CA ALA A 38 -4.09 -6.13 -2.14
C ALA A 38 -4.53 -7.46 -1.50
N THR A 39 -3.61 -8.25 -0.93
CA THR A 39 -3.99 -9.47 -0.18
C THR A 39 -4.72 -9.17 1.13
N TRP A 40 -4.50 -7.98 1.70
CA TRP A 40 -5.08 -7.54 2.96
C TRP A 40 -5.88 -6.22 2.87
N ASP A 41 -5.73 -5.47 1.78
CA ASP A 41 -6.53 -4.30 1.43
C ASP A 41 -7.44 -4.60 0.23
N SER A 42 -8.69 -4.94 0.52
CA SER A 42 -9.70 -5.27 -0.49
C SER A 42 -10.13 -4.06 -1.34
N ALA A 43 -10.00 -2.84 -0.83
CA ALA A 43 -10.29 -1.62 -1.59
C ALA A 43 -9.20 -1.35 -2.62
N LEU A 44 -7.95 -1.68 -2.30
CA LEU A 44 -6.86 -1.67 -3.27
C LEU A 44 -7.02 -2.79 -4.30
N ALA A 45 -7.39 -3.99 -3.88
CA ALA A 45 -7.63 -5.11 -4.80
C ALA A 45 -8.64 -4.74 -5.90
N ALA A 46 -9.78 -4.16 -5.52
CA ALA A 46 -10.79 -3.68 -6.46
C ALA A 46 -10.27 -2.57 -7.39
N GLN A 47 -9.39 -1.69 -6.91
CA GLN A 47 -8.78 -0.64 -7.75
C GLN A 47 -7.81 -1.20 -8.79
N LEU A 48 -7.05 -2.26 -8.45
CA LEU A 48 -6.10 -2.89 -9.36
C LEU A 48 -6.77 -3.70 -10.48
N GLU A 49 -8.01 -4.13 -10.28
CA GLU A 49 -8.84 -4.75 -11.32
C GLU A 49 -9.37 -3.74 -12.34
N SER A 50 -9.37 -2.44 -12.01
CA SER A 50 -9.78 -1.38 -12.93
C SER A 50 -8.67 -1.08 -13.95
N PRO A 51 -8.92 -1.23 -15.27
CA PRO A 51 -7.90 -1.05 -16.31
C PRO A 51 -7.52 0.41 -16.56
N HIS A 52 -8.17 1.37 -15.89
CA HIS A 52 -8.05 2.81 -16.18
C HIS A 52 -7.11 3.57 -15.23
N THR A 53 -6.62 2.95 -14.16
CA THR A 53 -5.76 3.62 -13.18
C THR A 53 -4.28 3.38 -13.52
N PRO A 54 -3.49 4.43 -13.81
CA PRO A 54 -2.05 4.30 -13.97
C PRO A 54 -1.42 3.68 -12.73
N ARG A 55 -0.55 2.67 -12.90
CA ARG A 55 0.09 1.94 -11.77
C ARG A 55 0.82 2.88 -10.78
N PRO A 56 1.57 3.91 -11.21
CA PRO A 56 2.20 4.85 -10.28
C PRO A 56 1.19 5.67 -9.46
N GLN A 57 0.02 5.96 -10.04
CA GLN A 57 -1.04 6.68 -9.33
C GLN A 57 -1.71 5.78 -8.29
N ALA A 58 -1.99 4.52 -8.65
CA ALA A 58 -2.51 3.52 -7.71
C ALA A 58 -1.55 3.27 -6.54
N ALA A 59 -0.24 3.18 -6.81
CA ALA A 59 0.79 3.03 -5.79
C ALA A 59 0.83 4.22 -4.82
N ARG A 60 0.76 5.46 -5.32
CA ARG A 60 0.72 6.65 -4.44
C ARG A 60 -0.53 6.68 -3.56
N ALA A 61 -1.70 6.32 -4.12
CA ALA A 61 -2.95 6.25 -3.37
C ALA A 61 -2.91 5.16 -2.29
N ALA A 62 -2.40 3.97 -2.63
CA ALA A 62 -2.20 2.87 -1.70
C ALA A 62 -1.25 3.25 -0.56
N LEU A 63 -0.13 3.91 -0.88
CA LEU A 63 0.82 4.39 0.12
C LEU A 63 0.17 5.42 1.06
N ALA A 64 -0.59 6.38 0.53
CA ALA A 64 -1.29 7.37 1.35
C ALA A 64 -2.31 6.72 2.31
N ALA A 65 -3.03 5.69 1.84
CA ALA A 65 -3.96 4.92 2.67
C ALA A 65 -3.22 4.16 3.79
N CYS A 66 -2.10 3.50 3.46
CA CYS A 66 -1.26 2.80 4.44
C CYS A 66 -0.73 3.77 5.52
N VAL A 67 -0.22 4.92 5.09
CA VAL A 67 0.31 5.95 5.99
C VAL A 67 -0.81 6.50 6.90
N LYS A 68 -1.99 6.81 6.36
CA LYS A 68 -3.13 7.29 7.16
C LYS A 68 -3.59 6.27 8.21
N ARG A 69 -3.55 4.97 7.88
CA ARG A 69 -3.90 3.89 8.79
C ARG A 69 -2.86 3.71 9.90
N ASP A 70 -1.57 3.76 9.55
CA ASP A 70 -0.48 3.43 10.47
C ASP A 70 -0.02 4.63 11.31
N LEU A 71 -0.26 5.85 10.83
CA LEU A 71 0.13 7.11 11.46
C LEU A 71 -1.01 8.15 11.40
N PRO A 72 -2.20 7.85 11.97
CA PRO A 72 -3.37 8.72 11.85
C PRO A 72 -3.15 10.13 12.45
N ASP A 73 -2.30 10.24 13.47
CA ASP A 73 -1.99 11.52 14.13
C ASP A 73 -0.81 12.28 13.49
N ALA A 74 0.01 11.62 12.68
CA ALA A 74 1.15 12.26 12.02
C ALA A 74 0.79 12.91 10.68
N VAL A 75 -0.37 12.54 10.11
CA VAL A 75 -0.78 12.94 8.76
C VAL A 75 -2.13 13.66 8.81
N GLN A 76 -2.08 14.95 9.12
CA GLN A 76 -3.12 15.90 8.73
C GLN A 76 -2.85 16.33 7.28
N LEU A 77 -3.33 15.54 6.32
CA LEU A 77 -3.42 16.03 4.95
C LEU A 77 -4.62 17.01 4.89
N PRO A 78 -4.41 18.26 4.45
CA PRO A 78 -5.50 19.22 4.28
C PRO A 78 -6.53 18.77 3.23
#